data_AF-A0A4Q3GVD9-F1
#
_entry.id   AF-A0A4Q3GVD9-F1
#
_cell.length_a   1.000
_cell.length_b   1.000
_cell.length_c   1.000
_cell.angle_alpha   90.00
_cell.angle_beta   90.00
_cell.angle_gamma   90.00
#
_symmetry.space_group_name_H-M   'P 1'
#
loop_
_entity.id
_entity.type
_entity.pdbx_description
1 polymer ?
#
loop_
_entity_poly.entity_id
_entity_poly.type
_entity_poly.pdbx_seq_one_letter_code
_entity_poly.pdbx_strand_id
1 'polypeptide(L)'
;MLLHRASCRMIRQYMKNMSEDAFTGRDYIKVCSNSASDIVVWIKSHGGTTFTKLCAICTPRPEDDVSDELDLLRMTLASAVKASQNGSHDKRMERLAKASRRPEMMIVQTRVFKRNPDVIAETLARAAGVCERCAKPAPFYRASDASPYLEVHHIIQLSEGGDDTVDNAIAACPNCHREAHFG
;
A
#
# COMPACT_ATOMS: atom_id res chain seq x y z
N MET A 1 -2.13 16.77 -18.86
CA MET A 1 -2.27 16.83 -17.38
C MET A 1 -0.90 16.84 -16.72
N LEU A 2 -0.70 17.63 -15.66
CA LEU A 2 0.57 17.81 -14.94
C LEU A 2 0.48 17.18 -13.54
N LEU A 3 1.47 16.38 -13.14
CA LEU A 3 1.50 15.71 -11.84
C LEU A 3 2.04 16.61 -10.73
N HIS A 4 1.35 16.67 -9.60
CA HIS A 4 1.83 17.30 -8.36
C HIS A 4 1.75 16.30 -7.18
N ARG A 5 2.63 16.43 -6.19
CA ARG A 5 2.50 15.70 -4.91
C ARG A 5 1.36 16.28 -4.07
N ALA A 6 0.72 15.48 -3.20
CA ALA A 6 -0.32 15.98 -2.29
C ALA A 6 0.18 17.09 -1.36
N SER A 7 1.49 17.10 -1.05
CA SER A 7 2.17 18.12 -0.26
C SER A 7 2.76 19.28 -1.08
N CYS A 8 2.44 19.39 -2.38
CA CYS A 8 3.06 20.38 -3.25
C CYS A 8 2.74 21.82 -2.79
N ARG A 9 3.76 22.59 -2.38
CA ARG A 9 3.57 24.00 -1.98
C ARG A 9 2.96 24.90 -3.07
N MET A 10 3.14 24.55 -4.34
CA MET A 10 2.62 25.31 -5.48
C MET A 10 1.11 25.15 -5.70
N ILE A 11 0.47 24.13 -5.10
CA ILE A 11 -1.00 23.99 -5.15
C ILE A 11 -1.70 24.78 -4.05
N ARG A 12 -0.94 25.23 -3.03
CA ARG A 12 -1.47 26.00 -1.88
C ARG A 12 -1.39 27.51 -2.07
N GLN A 13 -0.72 27.99 -3.12
CA GLN A 13 -0.55 29.41 -3.38
C GLN A 13 -1.23 29.78 -4.69
N TYR A 14 -2.21 30.69 -4.63
CA TYR A 14 -2.81 31.27 -5.83
C TYR A 14 -1.73 32.04 -6.59
N MET A 15 -1.38 31.62 -7.80
CA MET A 15 -0.48 32.40 -8.67
C MET A 15 -1.23 33.67 -9.12
N LYS A 16 -0.55 34.83 -9.10
CA LYS A 16 -1.14 36.16 -9.40
C LYS A 16 -1.86 36.30 -10.74
N ASN A 17 -1.60 35.41 -11.71
CA ASN A 17 -2.16 35.47 -13.07
C ASN A 17 -3.15 34.33 -13.35
N MET A 18 -3.93 33.92 -12.34
CA MET A 18 -4.96 32.90 -12.49
C MET A 18 -6.34 33.55 -12.68
N SER A 19 -7.18 32.98 -13.57
CA SER A 19 -8.58 33.42 -13.73
C SER A 19 -9.40 33.13 -12.46
N GLU A 20 -10.55 33.79 -12.32
CA GLU A 20 -11.46 33.61 -11.16
C GLU A 20 -11.85 32.15 -10.95
N ASP A 21 -12.03 31.37 -12.02
CA ASP A 21 -12.37 29.94 -12.00
C ASP A 21 -11.16 29.01 -12.20
N ALA A 22 -9.94 29.49 -11.94
CA ALA A 22 -8.72 28.74 -12.19
C ALA A 22 -8.43 27.63 -11.15
N PHE A 23 -9.38 26.71 -10.98
CA PHE A 23 -8.97 25.33 -10.74
C PHE A 23 -8.32 24.71 -11.98
N THR A 24 -8.53 25.30 -13.18
CA THR A 24 -7.87 24.91 -14.44
C THR A 24 -7.68 26.11 -15.40
N GLY A 25 -6.83 27.08 -15.05
CA GLY A 25 -6.54 28.26 -15.89
C GLY A 25 -5.81 27.99 -17.23
N ARG A 26 -5.86 26.75 -17.73
CA ARG A 26 -5.70 26.23 -19.11
C ARG A 26 -6.45 24.88 -19.11
N ASP A 27 -6.83 24.30 -20.25
CA ASP A 27 -7.66 23.08 -20.40
C ASP A 27 -7.14 21.76 -19.73
N TYR A 28 -6.52 21.81 -18.55
CA TYR A 28 -6.01 20.67 -17.82
C TYR A 28 -6.34 20.76 -16.34
N ILE A 29 -6.74 19.61 -15.77
CA ILE A 29 -6.97 19.41 -14.34
C ILE A 29 -5.62 19.20 -13.63
N LYS A 30 -5.45 19.80 -12.44
CA LYS A 30 -4.34 19.49 -11.54
C LYS A 30 -4.76 18.36 -10.61
N VAL A 31 -4.21 17.16 -10.85
CA VAL A 31 -4.45 15.98 -10.01
C VAL A 31 -3.23 15.80 -9.13
N CYS A 32 -3.46 15.65 -7.82
CA CYS A 32 -2.40 15.49 -6.84
C CYS A 32 -2.49 14.11 -6.19
N SER A 33 -1.36 13.43 -6.09
CA SER A 33 -1.21 12.18 -5.35
C SER A 33 0.23 12.05 -4.90
N ASN A 34 0.46 11.23 -3.89
CA ASN A 34 1.79 10.81 -3.48
C ASN A 34 2.38 9.77 -4.43
N SER A 35 1.55 9.14 -5.27
CA SER A 35 1.97 8.16 -6.28
C SER A 35 1.53 8.54 -7.69
N ALA A 36 2.40 8.30 -8.68
CA ALA A 36 2.05 8.42 -10.09
C ALA A 36 1.00 7.36 -10.50
N SER A 37 1.01 6.17 -9.88
CA SER A 37 0.08 5.08 -10.17
C SER A 37 -1.37 5.44 -9.84
N ASP A 38 -1.62 6.05 -8.67
CA ASP A 38 -2.95 6.52 -8.27
C ASP A 38 -3.52 7.52 -9.27
N ILE A 39 -2.66 8.36 -9.83
CA ILE A 39 -3.07 9.34 -10.83
C ILE A 39 -3.38 8.65 -12.15
N VAL A 40 -2.61 7.63 -12.56
CA VAL A 40 -2.95 6.82 -13.73
C VAL A 40 -4.30 6.12 -13.55
N VAL A 41 -4.59 5.58 -12.36
CA VAL A 41 -5.89 4.97 -12.03
C VAL A 41 -7.02 6.00 -12.05
N TRP A 42 -6.80 7.17 -11.45
CA TRP A 42 -7.76 8.28 -11.47
C TRP A 42 -8.06 8.75 -12.89
N ILE A 43 -7.02 8.94 -13.72
CA ILE A 43 -7.15 9.32 -15.14
C ILE A 43 -8.01 8.31 -15.88
N LYS A 44 -7.68 7.02 -15.77
CA LYS A 44 -8.42 5.94 -16.46
C LYS A 44 -9.89 5.87 -16.03
N SER A 45 -10.17 6.04 -14.74
CA SER A 45 -11.54 6.04 -14.21
C SER A 45 -12.36 7.28 -14.60
N HIS A 46 -11.69 8.38 -14.95
CA HIS A 46 -12.32 9.62 -15.40
C HIS A 46 -12.20 9.84 -16.92
N GLY A 47 -11.93 8.78 -17.69
CA GLY A 47 -11.95 8.80 -19.16
C GLY A 47 -10.72 9.42 -19.83
N GLY A 48 -9.65 9.71 -19.10
CA GLY A 48 -8.38 10.14 -19.67
C GLY A 48 -7.47 8.97 -20.04
N THR A 49 -6.46 9.23 -20.87
CA THR A 49 -5.52 8.21 -21.37
C THR A 49 -4.20 8.18 -20.58
N THR A 50 -3.59 9.35 -20.33
CA THR A 50 -2.33 9.50 -19.57
C THR A 50 -2.07 10.96 -19.18
N PHE A 51 -1.04 11.21 -18.38
CA PHE A 51 -0.52 12.55 -18.09
C PHE A 51 0.62 12.93 -19.04
N THR A 52 0.83 14.24 -19.25
CA THR A 52 1.74 14.74 -20.30
C THR A 52 3.15 14.98 -19.76
N LYS A 53 3.27 15.31 -18.46
CA LYS A 53 4.56 15.53 -17.78
C LYS A 53 4.42 15.62 -16.26
N LEU A 54 5.52 15.38 -15.56
CA LEU A 54 5.68 15.69 -14.14
C LEU A 54 5.94 17.19 -13.94
N CYS A 55 5.52 17.75 -12.80
CA CYS A 55 5.87 19.13 -12.49
C CYS A 55 7.36 19.26 -12.13
N ALA A 56 8.07 20.12 -12.85
CA ALA A 56 9.50 20.39 -12.67
C ALA A 56 9.85 21.10 -11.35
N ILE A 57 8.86 21.55 -10.58
CA ILE A 57 9.06 22.20 -9.28
C ILE A 57 8.88 21.20 -8.14
N CYS A 58 7.89 20.30 -8.23
CA CYS A 58 7.70 19.27 -7.22
C CYS A 58 8.62 18.07 -7.42
N THR A 59 9.18 17.89 -8.63
CA THR A 59 10.15 16.84 -9.00
C THR A 59 9.87 15.53 -8.28
N PRO A 60 8.68 14.94 -8.47
CA PRO A 60 8.39 13.67 -7.83
C PRO A 60 9.38 12.66 -8.39
N ARG A 61 10.25 12.13 -7.53
CA ARG A 61 11.40 11.32 -7.99
C ARG A 61 10.88 10.10 -8.75
N PRO A 62 11.49 9.72 -9.88
CA PRO A 62 11.20 8.46 -10.56
C PRO A 62 11.48 7.23 -9.67
N GLU A 63 12.33 7.39 -8.65
CA GLU A 63 12.57 6.40 -7.59
C GLU A 63 11.30 6.10 -6.75
N ASP A 64 10.33 7.01 -6.77
CA ASP A 64 8.99 6.84 -6.19
C ASP A 64 7.98 6.28 -7.21
N ASP A 65 8.43 5.96 -8.43
CA ASP A 65 7.69 5.30 -9.52
C ASP A 65 8.12 3.84 -9.69
N VAL A 66 8.73 3.24 -8.66
CA VAL A 66 8.65 1.77 -8.51
C VAL A 66 7.22 1.49 -8.07
N SER A 67 6.30 1.50 -9.04
CA SER A 67 4.99 0.89 -8.81
C SER A 67 5.26 -0.46 -8.18
N ASP A 68 4.67 -0.74 -7.02
CA ASP A 68 4.72 -2.04 -6.38
C ASP A 68 4.14 -3.06 -7.37
N GLU A 69 5.01 -3.60 -8.22
CA GLU A 69 4.67 -4.60 -9.23
C GLU A 69 3.94 -5.76 -8.55
N LEU A 70 4.39 -6.07 -7.34
CA LEU A 70 3.75 -7.01 -6.43
C LEU A 70 2.30 -6.64 -6.07
N ASP A 71 2.00 -5.38 -5.79
CA ASP A 71 0.64 -4.96 -5.45
C ASP A 71 -0.27 -4.94 -6.68
N LEU A 72 0.23 -4.51 -7.84
CA LEU A 72 -0.52 -4.62 -9.09
C LEU A 72 -0.85 -6.08 -9.42
N LEU A 73 0.10 -7.00 -9.21
CA LEU A 73 -0.10 -8.42 -9.39
C LEU A 73 -1.12 -8.98 -8.41
N ARG A 74 -1.04 -8.59 -7.13
CA ARG A 74 -2.03 -8.96 -6.10
C ARG A 74 -3.43 -8.48 -6.48
N MET A 75 -3.59 -7.23 -6.92
CA MET A 75 -4.88 -6.69 -7.35
C MET A 75 -5.44 -7.40 -8.58
N THR A 76 -4.58 -7.67 -9.56
CA THR A 76 -4.97 -8.40 -10.79
C THR A 76 -5.43 -9.81 -10.46
N LEU A 77 -4.68 -10.52 -9.60
CA LEU A 77 -5.06 -11.84 -9.12
C LEU A 77 -6.38 -11.80 -8.34
N ALA A 78 -6.56 -10.85 -7.43
CA ALA A 78 -7.79 -10.70 -6.66
C ALA A 78 -9.02 -10.50 -7.56
N SER A 79 -8.89 -9.66 -8.59
CA SER A 79 -9.93 -9.46 -9.61
C SER A 79 -10.24 -10.76 -10.38
N ALA A 80 -9.20 -11.48 -10.82
CA ALA A 80 -9.35 -12.76 -11.51
C ALA A 80 -10.01 -13.83 -10.62
N VAL A 81 -9.67 -13.87 -9.32
CA VAL A 81 -10.32 -14.74 -8.33
C VAL A 81 -11.80 -14.39 -8.21
N LYS A 82 -12.16 -13.11 -8.06
CA LYS A 82 -13.55 -12.66 -7.98
C LYS A 82 -14.35 -13.05 -9.24
N ALA A 83 -13.77 -12.86 -10.42
CA ALA A 83 -14.37 -13.31 -11.67
C ALA A 83 -14.57 -14.84 -11.72
N SER A 84 -13.61 -15.60 -11.20
CA SER A 84 -13.68 -17.07 -11.12
C SER A 84 -14.74 -17.55 -10.11
N GLN A 85 -14.92 -16.83 -9.01
CA GLN A 85 -15.94 -17.09 -7.99
C GLN A 85 -17.36 -16.86 -8.51
N ASN A 86 -17.56 -15.90 -9.42
CA ASN A 86 -18.85 -15.66 -10.07
C ASN A 86 -19.28 -16.81 -11.00
N GLY A 87 -18.38 -17.72 -11.36
CA GLY A 87 -18.69 -18.92 -12.15
C GLY A 87 -19.14 -20.11 -11.28
N SER A 88 -19.69 -21.14 -11.93
CA SER A 88 -19.99 -22.40 -11.25
C SER A 88 -18.73 -23.19 -10.89
N HIS A 89 -18.87 -24.07 -9.91
CA HIS A 89 -17.86 -25.07 -9.57
C HIS A 89 -17.38 -25.84 -10.81
N ASP A 90 -18.30 -26.32 -11.63
CA ASP A 90 -17.95 -27.16 -12.79
C ASP A 90 -17.15 -26.40 -13.84
N LYS A 91 -17.49 -25.12 -14.08
CA LYS A 91 -16.69 -24.25 -14.95
C LYS A 91 -15.27 -24.03 -14.40
N ARG A 92 -15.08 -23.96 -13.07
CA ARG A 92 -13.74 -23.91 -12.47
C ARG A 92 -13.00 -25.22 -12.69
N MET A 93 -13.64 -26.36 -12.46
CA MET A 93 -13.04 -27.68 -12.65
C MET A 93 -12.59 -27.90 -14.10
N GLU A 94 -13.39 -27.46 -15.09
CA GLU A 94 -13.01 -27.53 -16.49
C GLU A 94 -11.74 -26.70 -16.79
N ARG A 95 -11.66 -25.47 -16.25
CA ARG A 95 -10.46 -24.63 -16.40
C ARG A 95 -9.24 -25.27 -15.73
N LEU A 96 -9.42 -25.84 -14.53
CA LEU A 96 -8.35 -26.51 -13.79
C LEU A 96 -7.83 -27.77 -14.50
N ALA A 97 -8.70 -28.53 -15.17
CA ALA A 97 -8.31 -29.72 -15.91
C ALA A 97 -7.38 -29.41 -17.10
N LYS A 98 -7.50 -28.21 -17.69
CA LYS A 98 -6.69 -27.73 -18.81
C LYS A 98 -5.46 -26.92 -18.37
N ALA A 99 -5.43 -26.46 -17.12
CA ALA A 99 -4.38 -25.58 -16.62
C ALA A 99 -3.08 -26.35 -16.28
N SER A 100 -1.93 -25.68 -16.43
CA SER A 100 -0.68 -26.19 -15.88
C SER A 100 -0.80 -26.33 -14.36
N ARG A 101 -0.37 -27.47 -13.82
CA ARG A 101 -0.28 -27.68 -12.37
C ARG A 101 0.84 -26.89 -11.72
N ARG A 102 1.83 -26.45 -12.50
CA ARG A 102 2.96 -25.65 -12.02
C ARG A 102 2.70 -24.18 -12.40
N PRO A 103 2.67 -23.25 -11.41
CA PRO A 103 2.53 -21.84 -11.71
C PRO A 103 3.79 -21.31 -12.41
N GLU A 104 3.61 -20.26 -13.19
CA GLU A 104 4.72 -19.50 -13.75
C GLU A 104 5.42 -18.70 -12.64
N MET A 105 6.75 -18.63 -12.72
CA MET A 105 7.55 -17.84 -11.79
C MET A 105 7.83 -16.48 -12.39
N MET A 106 7.77 -15.44 -11.56
CA MET A 106 8.15 -14.09 -11.92
C MET A 106 8.99 -13.46 -10.83
N ILE A 107 9.95 -12.64 -11.24
CA ILE A 107 10.79 -11.86 -10.34
C ILE A 107 10.21 -10.45 -10.28
N VAL A 108 9.95 -9.96 -9.07
CA VAL A 108 9.44 -8.62 -8.82
C VAL A 108 10.40 -7.85 -7.93
N GLN A 109 10.49 -6.53 -8.12
CA GLN A 109 11.22 -5.64 -7.22
C GLN A 109 10.24 -4.92 -6.28
N THR A 110 10.58 -4.80 -4.99
CA THR A 110 9.72 -4.17 -3.99
C THR A 110 10.55 -3.34 -3.01
N ARG A 111 9.94 -2.30 -2.43
CA ARG A 111 10.57 -1.44 -1.42
C ARG A 111 10.20 -1.96 -0.03
N VAL A 112 11.18 -2.00 0.87
CA VAL A 112 10.96 -2.41 2.26
C VAL A 112 11.64 -1.42 3.20
N PHE A 113 11.04 -1.21 4.37
CA PHE A 113 11.65 -0.42 5.44
C PHE A 113 12.62 -1.29 6.24
N LYS A 114 13.85 -0.80 6.41
CA LYS A 114 14.80 -1.36 7.37
C LYS A 114 14.41 -0.89 8.76
N ARG A 115 13.65 -1.72 9.49
CA ARG A 115 13.16 -1.42 10.84
C ARG A 115 14.27 -1.52 11.88
N ASN A 116 14.16 -0.74 12.94
CA ASN A 116 15.02 -0.76 14.10
C ASN A 116 14.73 -2.02 14.94
N PRO A 117 15.70 -2.93 15.12
CA PRO A 117 15.50 -4.13 15.91
C PRO A 117 15.17 -3.85 17.38
N ASP A 118 15.65 -2.75 17.95
CA ASP A 118 15.40 -2.41 19.36
C ASP A 118 13.95 -1.99 19.59
N VAL A 119 13.35 -1.28 18.62
CA VAL A 119 11.91 -0.94 18.67
C VAL A 119 11.06 -2.21 18.65
N ILE A 120 11.44 -3.19 17.83
CA ILE A 120 10.75 -4.47 17.75
C ILE A 120 10.88 -5.23 19.07
N ALA A 121 12.11 -5.37 19.59
CA ALA A 121 12.39 -6.10 20.82
C ALA A 121 11.67 -5.48 22.02
N GLU A 122 11.77 -4.16 22.18
CA GLU A 122 11.14 -3.43 23.30
C GLU A 122 9.62 -3.52 23.24
N THR A 123 9.01 -3.38 22.06
CA THR A 123 7.56 -3.50 21.89
C THR A 123 7.07 -4.90 22.25
N LEU A 124 7.79 -5.95 21.86
CA LEU A 124 7.45 -7.34 22.21
C LEU A 124 7.64 -7.62 23.71
N ALA A 125 8.70 -7.08 24.31
CA ALA A 125 8.98 -7.20 25.75
C ALA A 125 7.88 -6.53 26.58
N ARG A 126 7.52 -5.28 26.22
CA ARG A 126 6.42 -4.51 26.85
C ARG A 126 5.09 -5.28 26.82
N ALA A 127 4.80 -5.92 25.69
CA ALA A 127 3.56 -6.67 25.51
C ALA A 127 3.47 -7.97 26.34
N ALA A 128 4.61 -8.50 26.82
CA ALA A 128 4.68 -9.69 27.68
C ALA A 128 3.86 -10.89 27.16
N GLY A 129 3.82 -11.07 25.83
CA GLY A 129 3.08 -12.16 25.19
C GLY A 129 1.56 -11.98 25.11
N VAL A 130 1.04 -10.77 25.40
CA VAL A 130 -0.37 -10.41 25.26
C VAL A 130 -0.53 -9.39 24.13
N CYS A 131 -1.51 -9.61 23.26
CA CYS A 131 -1.83 -8.68 22.18
C CYS A 131 -2.32 -7.35 22.75
N GLU A 132 -1.67 -6.25 22.40
CA GLU A 132 -1.99 -4.91 22.90
C GLU A 132 -3.30 -4.34 22.30
N ARG A 133 -3.86 -4.99 21.26
CA ARG A 133 -5.14 -4.59 20.65
C ARG A 133 -6.35 -5.32 21.25
N CYS A 134 -6.29 -6.65 21.38
CA CYS A 134 -7.44 -7.46 21.83
C CYS A 134 -7.28 -8.04 23.24
N ALA A 135 -6.16 -7.76 23.92
CA ALA A 135 -5.84 -8.24 25.26
C ALA A 135 -5.83 -9.77 25.42
N LYS A 136 -5.77 -10.52 24.31
CA LYS A 136 -5.65 -11.99 24.33
C LYS A 136 -4.18 -12.41 24.31
N PRO A 137 -3.83 -13.56 24.93
CA PRO A 137 -2.48 -14.10 24.83
C PRO A 137 -2.10 -14.40 23.38
N ALA A 138 -0.79 -14.45 23.12
CA ALA A 138 -0.26 -14.89 21.83
C ALA A 138 -0.86 -16.25 21.44
N PRO A 139 -1.22 -16.46 20.16
CA PRO A 139 -1.92 -17.67 19.73
C PRO A 139 -1.06 -18.93 19.82
N PHE A 140 0.27 -18.80 19.78
CA PHE A 140 1.21 -19.90 19.90
C PHE A 140 2.59 -19.36 20.29
N TYR A 141 3.51 -20.29 20.59
CA TYR A 141 4.92 -20.01 20.86
C TYR A 141 5.79 -20.39 19.65
N ARG A 142 6.82 -19.60 19.36
CA ARG A 142 7.77 -19.88 18.28
C ARG A 142 8.47 -21.21 18.53
N ALA A 143 8.54 -22.06 17.52
CA ALA A 143 9.29 -23.32 17.61
C ALA A 143 10.81 -23.10 17.75
N SER A 144 11.32 -21.95 17.30
CA SER A 144 12.75 -21.62 17.32
C SER A 144 13.31 -21.33 18.72
N ASP A 145 12.52 -20.69 19.58
CA ASP A 145 13.00 -20.11 20.84
C ASP A 145 11.95 -20.13 21.97
N ALA A 146 10.79 -20.75 21.74
CA ALA A 146 9.66 -20.81 22.67
C ALA A 146 9.11 -19.45 23.13
N SER A 147 9.40 -18.34 22.42
CA SER A 147 8.83 -17.03 22.72
C SER A 147 7.38 -16.89 22.20
N PRO A 148 6.51 -16.10 22.85
CA PRO A 148 5.14 -15.87 22.40
C PRO A 148 5.11 -15.15 21.03
N TYR A 149 4.29 -15.64 20.10
CA TYR A 149 4.21 -15.09 18.75
C TYR A 149 3.26 -13.88 18.66
N LEU A 150 3.84 -12.68 18.60
CA LEU A 150 3.16 -11.44 18.22
C LEU A 150 3.92 -10.77 17.07
N GLU A 151 3.23 -9.93 16.31
CA GLU A 151 3.77 -9.14 15.20
C GLU A 151 3.77 -7.66 15.59
N VAL A 152 4.89 -6.97 15.39
CA VAL A 152 4.98 -5.52 15.66
C VAL A 152 4.36 -4.75 14.50
N HIS A 153 3.40 -3.90 14.83
CA HIS A 153 2.65 -3.04 13.92
C HIS A 153 2.85 -1.58 14.29
N HIS A 154 3.14 -0.73 13.31
CA HIS A 154 3.19 0.71 13.53
C HIS A 154 1.78 1.32 13.44
N ILE A 155 1.35 2.07 14.47
CA ILE A 155 0.02 2.69 14.57
C ILE A 155 -0.19 3.66 13.41
N ILE A 156 0.75 4.60 13.23
CA ILE A 156 0.91 5.36 12.00
C ILE A 156 1.88 4.56 11.14
N GLN A 157 1.41 4.07 9.99
CA GLN A 157 2.21 3.18 9.14
C GLN A 157 3.46 3.91 8.63
N LEU A 158 4.58 3.19 8.54
CA LEU A 158 5.83 3.72 7.97
C LEU A 158 5.66 4.20 6.51
N SER A 159 4.80 3.53 5.74
CA SER A 159 4.42 3.93 4.37
C SER A 159 3.67 5.27 4.31
N GLU A 160 3.02 5.66 5.39
CA GLU A 160 2.30 6.94 5.53
C GLU A 160 3.15 8.01 6.23
N GLY A 161 4.42 7.72 6.48
CA GLY A 161 5.36 8.63 7.14
C GLY A 161 5.38 8.54 8.66
N GLY A 162 4.87 7.44 9.24
CA GLY A 162 5.02 7.18 10.67
C GLY A 162 6.47 6.92 11.07
N ASP A 163 6.80 7.28 12.31
CA ASP A 163 8.14 7.10 12.86
C ASP A 163 8.36 5.66 13.34
N ASP A 164 9.59 5.17 13.21
CA ASP A 164 9.98 3.86 13.75
C ASP A 164 10.39 3.99 15.23
N THR A 165 9.38 4.11 16.10
CA THR A 165 9.54 4.32 17.55
C THR A 165 8.63 3.39 18.34
N VAL A 166 8.98 3.14 19.61
CA VAL A 166 8.20 2.30 20.54
C VAL A 166 6.81 2.88 20.80
N ASP A 167 6.68 4.21 20.83
CA ASP A 167 5.41 4.91 21.03
C ASP A 167 4.46 4.75 19.83
N ASN A 168 5.02 4.63 18.62
CA ASN A 168 4.25 4.39 17.40
C ASN A 168 4.11 2.89 17.09
N ALA A 169 4.56 1.98 17.95
CA ALA A 169 4.55 0.54 17.71
C ALA A 169 3.68 -0.20 18.73
N ILE A 170 2.98 -1.23 18.27
CA ILE A 170 2.21 -2.16 19.12
C ILE A 170 2.52 -3.60 18.76
N ALA A 171 2.46 -4.50 19.75
CA ALA A 171 2.50 -5.94 19.52
C ALA A 171 1.07 -6.48 19.31
N ALA A 172 0.78 -6.92 18.08
CA ALA A 172 -0.53 -7.45 17.70
C ALA A 172 -0.46 -8.95 17.42
N CYS A 173 -1.52 -9.69 17.75
CA CYS A 173 -1.66 -11.07 17.25
C CYS A 173 -1.93 -11.05 15.73
N PRO A 174 -1.69 -12.16 15.00
CA PRO A 174 -1.83 -12.20 13.54
C PRO A 174 -3.20 -11.73 13.03
N ASN A 175 -4.27 -12.06 13.78
CA ASN A 175 -5.64 -11.65 13.43
C ASN A 175 -5.81 -10.13 13.55
N CYS A 176 -5.45 -9.56 14.71
CA CYS A 176 -5.52 -8.12 14.96
C CYS A 176 -4.58 -7.32 14.05
N HIS A 177 -3.43 -7.88 13.69
CA HIS A 177 -2.50 -7.25 12.76
C HIS A 177 -3.10 -7.19 11.35
N ARG A 178 -3.70 -8.28 10.87
CA ARG A 178 -4.35 -8.27 9.55
C ARG A 178 -5.60 -7.41 9.49
N GLU A 179 -6.42 -7.43 10.53
CA GLU A 179 -7.57 -6.54 10.66
C GLU A 179 -7.14 -5.05 10.62
N ALA A 180 -6.00 -4.69 11.21
CA ALA A 180 -5.49 -3.31 11.16
C ALA A 180 -5.09 -2.88 9.73
N HIS A 181 -4.67 -3.82 8.88
CA HIS A 181 -4.32 -3.55 7.48
C HIS A 181 -5.52 -3.59 6.53
N PHE A 182 -6.51 -4.47 6.79
CA PHE A 182 -7.51 -4.83 5.78
C PHE A 182 -8.97 -4.71 6.22
N GLY A 183 -9.25 -4.56 7.53
CA GLY A 183 -10.60 -4.65 8.10
C GLY A 183 -11.07 -6.09 8.20
#